data_AF-A0A2Z5N8F8-F1
#
_entry.id   AF-A0A2Z5N8F8-F1
#
_cell.length_a   1.000
_cell.length_b   1.000
_cell.length_c   1.000
_cell.angle_alpha   90.00
_cell.angle_beta   90.00
_cell.angle_gamma   90.00
#
_symmetry.space_group_name_H-M   'P 1'
#
loop_
_entity.id
_entity.type
_entity.pdbx_description
1 polymer ?
#
loop_
_entity_poly.entity_id
_entity_poly.type
_entity_poly.pdbx_seq_one_letter_code
_entity_poly.pdbx_strand_id
1 'polypeptide(L)'
;MKTIVNELRAELHAAHVISRTALSVLTFDQKIAWSNANERDNVSGEGITRAFERQAAIASPDADFVYRELRCADRIIANASGLLSDHQRELWAVATRQAGVVLSHPTRDDVRAALLARGASLARAEFARAVGKIGIDPGDSRGDQAVVVLKPTGELSVADVATLRRVLASAPRNPRVMLMPAEFDMHVFLRRQRAFSESTFGPGRLTARVCDHIRKELTEVEAAPDDLREWVDVILLGLDGAWRTGATPEQITTALAAKLTTNEGRTWPDWRTSDQDRAIEHIEPAPLTNS
;
A
#
# COMPACT_ATOMS: atom_id res chain seq x y z
N MET A 1 10.89 25.88 28.48
CA MET A 1 9.66 25.45 27.76
C MET A 1 9.95 24.11 27.08
N LYS A 2 9.06 23.12 27.17
CA LYS A 2 9.20 21.89 26.38
C LYS A 2 8.94 22.25 24.90
N THR A 3 9.82 21.82 24.01
CA THR A 3 9.58 21.95 22.57
C THR A 3 8.49 20.97 22.15
N ILE A 4 7.68 21.32 21.14
CA ILE A 4 6.62 20.44 20.62
C ILE A 4 7.15 19.05 20.27
N VAL A 5 8.37 18.96 19.73
CA VAL A 5 9.04 17.69 19.39
C VAL A 5 9.29 16.82 20.62
N ASN A 6 9.70 17.43 21.74
CA ASN A 6 9.93 16.70 22.99
C ASN A 6 8.61 16.21 23.59
N GLU A 7 7.52 16.95 23.44
CA GLU A 7 6.17 16.52 23.85
C GLU A 7 5.66 15.36 22.99
N LEU A 8 5.82 15.45 21.67
CA LEU A 8 5.50 14.36 20.74
C LEU A 8 6.31 13.10 21.04
N ARG A 9 7.61 13.23 21.32
CA ARG A 9 8.46 12.09 21.68
C ARG A 9 8.01 11.43 22.99
N ALA A 10 7.68 12.23 24.00
CA ALA A 10 7.17 11.71 25.27
C ALA A 10 5.83 10.97 25.07
N GLU A 11 4.94 11.51 24.24
CA GLU A 11 3.70 10.83 23.87
C GLU A 11 3.97 9.53 23.11
N LEU A 12 4.93 9.53 22.19
CA LEU A 12 5.28 8.37 21.40
C LEU A 12 5.84 7.22 22.27
N HIS A 13 6.60 7.54 23.33
CA HIS A 13 6.99 6.56 24.35
C HIS A 13 5.79 5.95 25.07
N ALA A 14 4.80 6.75 25.45
CA ALA A 14 3.59 6.22 26.07
C ALA A 14 2.78 5.36 25.09
N ALA A 15 2.63 5.83 23.84
CA ALA A 15 1.95 5.09 22.77
C ALA A 15 2.64 3.74 22.46
N HIS A 16 3.97 3.67 22.58
CA HIS A 16 4.71 2.41 22.50
C HIS A 16 4.26 1.42 23.58
N VAL A 17 4.16 1.88 24.83
CA VAL A 17 3.72 1.05 25.95
C VAL A 17 2.26 0.64 25.82
N ILE A 18 1.37 1.57 25.44
CA ILE A 18 -0.06 1.30 25.21
C ILE A 18 -0.24 0.23 24.12
N SER A 19 0.44 0.39 22.98
CA SER A 19 0.36 -0.59 21.88
C SER A 19 0.88 -1.96 22.31
N ARG A 20 1.96 -2.02 23.09
CA ARG A 20 2.52 -3.28 23.56
C ARG A 20 1.61 -4.00 24.55
N THR A 21 0.96 -3.28 25.46
CA THR A 21 0.04 -3.87 26.45
C THR A 21 -1.27 -4.35 25.84
N ALA A 22 -1.64 -3.86 24.64
CA ALA A 22 -2.76 -4.44 23.90
C ALA A 22 -2.50 -5.93 23.59
N LEU A 23 -1.27 -6.29 23.21
CA LEU A 23 -0.91 -7.68 22.88
C LEU A 23 -1.15 -8.68 24.02
N SER A 24 -1.19 -8.24 25.29
CA SER A 24 -1.46 -9.15 26.41
C SER A 24 -2.95 -9.39 26.67
N VAL A 25 -3.85 -8.56 26.12
CA VAL A 25 -5.30 -8.67 26.34
C VAL A 25 -6.09 -9.12 25.11
N LEU A 26 -5.50 -8.96 23.91
CA LEU A 26 -6.09 -9.50 22.68
C LEU A 26 -5.91 -11.03 22.59
N THR A 27 -6.95 -11.71 22.12
CA THR A 27 -6.87 -13.11 21.69
C THR A 27 -5.99 -13.27 20.45
N PHE A 28 -5.68 -14.51 20.08
CA PHE A 28 -4.96 -14.79 18.83
C PHE A 28 -5.72 -14.23 17.61
N ASP A 29 -7.01 -14.50 17.49
CA ASP A 29 -7.82 -14.04 16.35
C ASP A 29 -7.94 -12.51 16.32
N GLN A 30 -8.08 -11.85 17.48
CA GLN A 30 -8.10 -10.39 17.56
C GLN A 30 -6.76 -9.79 17.14
N LYS A 31 -5.62 -10.44 17.43
CA LYS A 31 -4.30 -9.99 16.96
C LYS A 31 -4.20 -10.03 15.44
N ILE A 32 -4.74 -11.08 14.80
CA ILE A 32 -4.81 -11.17 13.34
C ILE A 32 -5.72 -10.07 12.79
N ALA A 33 -6.92 -9.90 13.36
CA ALA A 33 -7.84 -8.84 12.96
C ALA A 33 -7.22 -7.43 13.12
N TRP A 34 -6.41 -7.23 14.17
CA TRP A 34 -5.69 -5.98 14.39
C TRP A 34 -4.62 -5.74 13.33
N SER A 35 -3.86 -6.77 12.98
CA SER A 35 -2.90 -6.71 11.86
C SER A 35 -3.59 -6.30 10.56
N ASN A 36 -4.73 -6.91 10.25
CA ASN A 36 -5.51 -6.61 9.05
C ASN A 36 -6.08 -5.18 9.08
N ALA A 37 -6.55 -4.71 10.24
CA ALA A 37 -7.02 -3.33 10.41
C ALA A 37 -5.88 -2.31 10.19
N ASN A 38 -4.67 -2.62 10.67
CA ASN A 38 -3.49 -1.77 10.47
C ASN A 38 -3.05 -1.75 9.00
N GLU A 39 -3.14 -2.88 8.29
CA GLU A 39 -2.89 -2.93 6.85
C GLU A 39 -3.93 -2.13 6.06
N ARG A 40 -5.22 -2.30 6.37
CA ARG A 40 -6.33 -1.54 5.77
C ARG A 40 -6.14 -0.03 5.92
N ASP A 41 -5.74 0.42 7.10
CA ASP A 41 -5.58 1.84 7.40
C ASP A 41 -4.18 2.38 7.05
N ASN A 42 -3.38 1.59 6.31
CA ASN A 42 -2.05 1.93 5.83
C ASN A 42 -1.08 2.36 6.95
N VAL A 43 -1.19 1.71 8.10
CA VAL A 43 -0.31 1.86 9.28
C VAL A 43 0.31 0.53 9.69
N SER A 44 0.44 -0.42 8.76
CA SER A 44 1.19 -1.66 8.97
C SER A 44 2.70 -1.42 8.95
N GLY A 45 3.49 -2.31 9.54
CA GLY A 45 4.94 -2.27 9.52
C GLY A 45 5.53 -3.54 10.13
N GLU A 46 6.69 -3.45 10.78
CA GLU A 46 7.33 -4.61 11.40
C GLU A 46 6.53 -5.08 12.62
N GLY A 47 5.90 -6.25 12.45
CA GLY A 47 4.96 -6.81 13.41
C GLY A 47 3.65 -6.02 13.50
N ILE A 48 2.76 -6.46 14.40
CA ILE A 48 1.41 -5.89 14.52
C ILE A 48 1.44 -4.42 15.00
N THR A 49 2.45 -4.06 15.80
CA THR A 49 2.45 -2.79 16.55
C THR A 49 3.41 -1.74 16.02
N ARG A 50 4.18 -1.99 14.96
CA ARG A 50 5.25 -1.09 14.48
C ARG A 50 6.25 -0.69 15.57
N ALA A 51 6.65 -1.66 16.40
CA ALA A 51 7.45 -1.37 17.59
C ALA A 51 8.83 -0.81 17.25
N PHE A 52 9.48 -1.35 16.22
CA PHE A 52 10.81 -0.94 15.77
C PHE A 52 10.80 0.44 15.11
N GLU A 53 9.83 0.73 14.25
CA GLU A 53 9.69 2.04 13.63
C GLU A 53 9.41 3.12 14.67
N ARG A 54 8.61 2.79 15.69
CA ARG A 54 8.37 3.69 16.81
C ARG A 54 9.62 3.97 17.62
N GLN A 55 10.44 2.95 17.89
CA GLN A 55 11.73 3.14 18.57
C GLN A 55 12.69 3.97 17.71
N ALA A 56 12.74 3.73 16.40
CA ALA A 56 13.53 4.53 15.47
C ALA A 56 13.09 6.00 15.44
N ALA A 57 11.78 6.25 15.42
CA ALA A 57 11.23 7.61 15.48
C ALA A 57 11.55 8.30 16.81
N ILE A 58 11.42 7.59 17.94
CA ILE A 58 11.78 8.09 19.27
C ILE A 58 13.25 8.54 19.32
N ALA A 59 14.16 7.74 18.75
CA ALA A 59 15.60 8.03 18.72
C ALA A 59 15.99 9.11 17.70
N SER A 60 15.09 9.45 16.77
CA SER A 60 15.37 10.37 15.68
C SER A 60 15.37 11.85 16.14
N PRO A 61 16.27 12.68 15.61
CA PRO A 61 16.17 14.14 15.71
C PRO A 61 15.11 14.74 14.77
N ASP A 62 14.56 13.95 13.84
CA ASP A 62 13.62 14.41 12.81
C ASP A 62 12.19 14.58 13.36
N ALA A 63 11.79 15.83 13.55
CA ALA A 63 10.48 16.22 14.08
C ALA A 63 9.30 15.70 13.23
N ASP A 64 9.44 15.69 11.91
CA ASP A 64 8.42 15.20 10.98
C ASP A 64 8.26 13.68 11.13
N PHE A 65 9.37 12.95 11.30
CA PHE A 65 9.33 11.51 11.52
C PHE A 65 8.66 11.16 12.84
N VAL A 66 9.00 11.86 13.93
CA VAL A 66 8.34 11.69 15.24
C VAL A 66 6.83 11.96 15.13
N TYR A 67 6.45 13.02 14.43
CA TYR A 67 5.04 13.37 14.21
C TYR A 67 4.28 12.31 13.41
N ARG A 68 4.83 11.87 12.27
CA ARG A 68 4.21 10.84 11.41
C ARG A 68 4.04 9.51 12.16
N GLU A 69 5.05 9.09 12.91
CA GLU A 69 4.95 7.84 13.67
C GLU A 69 3.98 7.95 14.85
N LEU A 70 3.78 9.15 15.42
CA LEU A 70 2.70 9.35 16.40
C LEU A 70 1.30 9.22 15.76
N ARG A 71 1.11 9.68 14.51
CA ARG A 71 -0.14 9.44 13.77
C ARG A 71 -0.39 7.96 13.51
N CYS A 72 0.66 7.22 13.14
CA CYS A 72 0.57 5.77 12.98
C CYS A 72 0.19 5.10 14.31
N ALA A 73 0.86 5.48 15.40
CA ALA A 73 0.59 4.94 16.72
C ALA A 73 -0.85 5.23 17.20
N ASP A 74 -1.38 6.43 16.95
CA ASP A 74 -2.76 6.79 17.26
C ASP A 74 -3.76 5.85 16.55
N ARG A 75 -3.59 5.67 15.23
CA ARG A 75 -4.45 4.78 14.45
C ARG A 75 -4.32 3.32 14.89
N ILE A 76 -3.10 2.85 15.17
CA ILE A 76 -2.84 1.49 15.68
C ILE A 76 -3.57 1.25 17.00
N ILE A 77 -3.52 2.21 17.93
CA ILE A 77 -4.21 2.13 19.23
C ILE A 77 -5.72 2.12 19.03
N ALA A 78 -6.26 2.99 18.16
CA ALA A 78 -7.68 3.01 17.84
C ALA A 78 -8.16 1.67 17.24
N ASN A 79 -7.37 1.08 16.34
CA ASN A 79 -7.67 -0.21 15.73
C ASN A 79 -7.71 -1.36 16.74
N ALA A 80 -6.78 -1.39 17.71
CA ALA A 80 -6.85 -2.34 18.81
C ALA A 80 -8.12 -2.12 19.64
N SER A 81 -8.38 -0.88 20.06
CA SER A 81 -9.52 -0.53 20.91
C SER A 81 -10.86 -0.96 20.32
N GLY A 82 -11.02 -0.80 18.99
CA GLY A 82 -12.23 -1.18 18.27
C GLY A 82 -12.50 -2.69 18.20
N LEU A 83 -11.49 -3.53 18.48
CA LEU A 83 -11.61 -4.99 18.47
C LEU A 83 -11.86 -5.58 19.87
N LEU A 84 -11.64 -4.80 20.93
CA LEU A 84 -11.79 -5.26 22.30
C LEU A 84 -13.25 -5.22 22.75
N SER A 85 -13.63 -6.18 23.60
CA SER A 85 -14.85 -6.06 24.42
C SER A 85 -14.68 -5.03 25.54
N ASP A 86 -15.77 -4.64 26.21
CA ASP A 86 -15.70 -3.74 27.37
C ASP A 86 -14.79 -4.28 28.47
N HIS A 87 -14.93 -5.56 28.80
CA HIS A 87 -14.06 -6.20 29.79
C HIS A 87 -12.58 -6.18 29.37
N GLN A 88 -12.28 -6.45 28.09
CA GLN A 88 -10.90 -6.38 27.62
C GLN A 88 -10.36 -4.95 27.61
N ARG A 89 -11.19 -3.93 27.36
CA ARG A 89 -10.79 -2.52 27.50
C ARG A 89 -10.41 -2.19 28.94
N GLU A 90 -11.17 -2.69 29.92
CA GLU A 90 -10.83 -2.53 31.34
C GLU A 90 -9.50 -3.21 31.69
N LEU A 91 -9.30 -4.46 31.25
CA LEU A 91 -8.04 -5.17 31.42
C LEU A 91 -6.87 -4.44 30.76
N TRP A 92 -7.09 -3.90 29.56
CA TRP A 92 -6.08 -3.11 28.85
C TRP A 92 -5.70 -1.85 29.60
N ALA A 93 -6.68 -1.14 30.17
CA ALA A 93 -6.45 0.05 30.98
C ALA A 93 -5.65 -0.30 32.25
N VAL A 94 -5.93 -1.44 32.89
CA VAL A 94 -5.15 -1.94 34.03
C VAL A 94 -3.71 -2.26 33.60
N ALA A 95 -3.52 -3.03 32.52
CA ALA A 95 -2.19 -3.39 32.02
C ALA A 95 -1.36 -2.17 31.63
N THR A 96 -1.99 -1.16 31.02
CA THR A 96 -1.38 0.12 30.66
C THR A 96 -0.90 0.88 31.90
N ARG A 97 -1.72 0.95 32.97
CA ARG A 97 -1.33 1.57 34.25
C ARG A 97 -0.18 0.82 34.92
N GLN A 98 -0.24 -0.51 34.96
CA GLN A 98 0.83 -1.34 35.54
C GLN A 98 2.15 -1.19 34.78
N ALA A 99 2.08 -0.93 33.47
CA ALA A 99 3.26 -0.64 32.65
C ALA A 99 3.78 0.81 32.80
N GLY A 100 3.24 1.59 33.75
CA GLY A 100 3.74 2.93 34.10
C GLY A 100 3.13 4.08 33.30
N VAL A 101 2.11 3.83 32.47
CA VAL A 101 1.40 4.90 31.77
C VAL A 101 0.20 5.35 32.61
N VAL A 102 0.30 6.54 33.19
CA VAL A 102 -0.76 7.14 34.00
C VAL A 102 -1.96 7.48 33.12
N LEU A 103 -3.14 6.98 33.50
CA LEU A 103 -4.42 7.38 32.93
C LEU A 103 -5.02 8.45 33.85
N SER A 104 -5.11 9.69 33.38
CA SER A 104 -5.69 10.83 34.10
C SER A 104 -6.63 11.62 33.18
N HIS A 105 -7.19 12.74 33.65
CA HIS A 105 -7.83 13.74 32.79
C HIS A 105 -6.89 14.95 32.61
N PRO A 106 -6.67 15.45 31.39
CA PRO A 106 -7.10 14.87 30.10
C PRO A 106 -6.54 13.46 29.88
N THR A 107 -7.31 12.61 29.19
CA THR A 107 -6.91 11.22 28.89
C THR A 107 -5.71 11.18 27.96
N ARG A 108 -5.05 10.02 27.86
CA ARG A 108 -3.95 9.85 26.91
C ARG A 108 -4.39 10.06 25.46
N ASP A 109 -5.63 9.70 25.13
CA ASP A 109 -6.18 9.96 23.80
C ASP A 109 -6.42 11.45 23.58
N ASP A 110 -6.91 12.19 24.60
CA ASP A 110 -7.04 13.65 24.53
C ASP A 110 -5.67 14.35 24.35
N VAL A 111 -4.66 13.90 25.10
CA VAL A 111 -3.29 14.43 24.98
C VAL A 111 -2.74 14.14 23.58
N ARG A 112 -2.92 12.93 23.07
CA ARG A 112 -2.46 12.55 21.73
C ARG A 112 -3.15 13.38 20.65
N ALA A 113 -4.47 13.54 20.72
CA ALA A 113 -5.25 14.36 19.80
C ALA A 113 -4.77 15.82 19.80
N ALA A 114 -4.58 16.42 20.98
CA ALA A 114 -4.08 17.79 21.11
C ALA A 114 -2.66 17.96 20.54
N LEU A 115 -1.78 16.98 20.76
CA LEU A 115 -0.42 17.00 20.21
C LEU A 115 -0.40 16.79 18.70
N LEU A 116 -1.25 15.93 18.15
CA LEU A 116 -1.39 15.73 16.71
C LEU A 116 -1.91 16.99 16.00
N ALA A 117 -2.83 17.71 16.63
CA ALA A 117 -3.31 19.00 16.11
C ALA A 117 -2.20 20.07 16.10
N ARG A 118 -1.48 20.22 17.21
CA ARG A 118 -0.37 21.18 17.34
C ARG A 118 0.84 20.82 16.47
N GLY A 119 1.10 19.53 16.29
CA GLY A 119 2.22 19.02 15.50
C GLY A 119 2.01 19.05 13.99
N ALA A 120 0.80 19.37 13.51
CA ALA A 120 0.47 19.37 12.09
C ALA A 120 1.41 20.25 11.24
N SER A 121 1.91 21.37 11.79
CA SER A 121 2.87 22.24 11.11
C SER A 121 4.28 21.64 10.97
N LEU A 122 4.59 20.56 11.70
CA LEU A 122 5.85 19.83 11.58
C LEU A 122 5.83 18.82 10.42
N ALA A 123 4.64 18.44 9.96
CA ALA A 123 4.50 17.59 8.80
C ALA A 123 5.13 18.32 7.61
N ARG A 124 6.23 17.77 7.09
CA ARG A 124 6.68 18.20 5.77
C ARG A 124 5.55 17.80 4.83
N ALA A 125 5.03 18.77 4.07
CA ALA A 125 3.95 18.57 3.11
C ALA A 125 4.15 17.21 2.45
N GLU A 126 3.16 16.32 2.56
CA GLU A 126 3.25 14.97 2.03
C GLU A 126 3.86 15.06 0.64
N PHE A 127 5.13 14.71 0.52
CA PHE A 127 5.62 14.19 -0.73
C PHE A 127 4.85 12.87 -0.83
N ALA A 128 3.65 12.95 -1.43
CA ALA A 128 3.22 11.94 -2.38
C ALA A 128 4.50 11.52 -3.08
N ARG A 129 4.86 10.23 -3.02
CA ARG A 129 6.04 9.69 -3.70
C ARG A 129 5.84 9.88 -5.20
N ALA A 130 5.94 11.09 -5.69
CA ALA A 130 6.03 11.39 -7.09
C ALA A 130 7.43 10.94 -7.48
N VAL A 131 7.49 9.94 -8.36
CA VAL A 131 8.72 9.65 -9.10
C VAL A 131 8.96 10.86 -10.00
N GLY A 132 9.63 11.88 -9.46
CA GLY A 132 10.01 13.06 -10.20
C GLY A 132 11.21 12.73 -11.09
N LYS A 133 10.99 12.61 -12.40
CA LYS A 133 12.09 12.74 -13.37
C LYS A 133 12.34 14.23 -13.58
N ILE A 134 13.51 14.70 -13.16
CA ILE A 134 14.01 16.03 -13.51
C ILE A 134 14.78 15.86 -14.81
N GLY A 135 14.27 16.42 -15.91
CA GLY A 135 14.99 16.55 -17.17
C GLY A 135 15.58 17.94 -17.28
N ILE A 136 16.87 18.04 -17.60
CA ILE A 136 17.50 19.30 -18.00
C ILE A 136 17.55 19.27 -19.53
N ASP A 137 17.07 20.33 -20.19
CA ASP A 137 17.28 20.52 -21.62
C ASP A 137 18.70 21.09 -21.83
N PRO A 138 19.66 20.32 -22.35
CA PRO A 138 21.02 20.79 -22.57
C PRO A 138 21.15 21.77 -23.76
N GLY A 139 20.07 22.01 -24.52
CA GLY A 139 20.05 22.92 -25.67
C GLY A 139 19.57 24.34 -25.39
N ASP A 140 19.07 24.65 -24.18
CA ASP A 140 18.62 26.01 -23.84
C ASP A 140 19.80 26.94 -23.55
N SER A 141 20.18 27.72 -24.57
CA SER A 141 21.25 28.73 -24.50
C SER A 141 21.08 29.83 -23.43
N ARG A 142 19.94 29.88 -22.72
CA ARG A 142 19.71 30.82 -21.61
C ARG A 142 19.82 30.21 -20.21
N GLY A 143 19.91 28.89 -20.04
CA GLY A 143 20.12 28.23 -18.73
C GLY A 143 19.03 28.45 -17.67
N ASP A 144 17.85 28.93 -18.06
CA ASP A 144 16.84 29.43 -17.13
C ASP A 144 15.56 28.58 -17.07
N GLN A 145 15.40 27.55 -17.91
CA GLN A 145 14.22 26.69 -17.89
C GLN A 145 14.54 25.28 -17.38
N ALA A 146 14.14 25.00 -16.14
CA ALA A 146 14.08 23.65 -15.60
C ALA A 146 12.64 23.11 -15.76
N VAL A 147 12.48 21.98 -16.45
CA VAL A 147 11.18 21.29 -16.56
C VAL A 147 11.09 20.25 -15.47
N VAL A 148 10.18 20.46 -14.52
CA VAL A 148 9.91 19.51 -13.43
C VAL A 148 8.61 18.77 -13.74
N VAL A 149 8.70 17.46 -13.98
CA VAL A 149 7.54 16.60 -14.18
C VAL A 149 7.16 15.95 -12.86
N LEU A 150 5.96 16.23 -12.37
CA LEU A 150 5.39 15.63 -11.17
C LEU A 150 4.36 14.57 -11.56
N LYS A 151 4.62 13.31 -11.24
CA LYS A 151 3.69 12.18 -11.44
C LYS A 151 3.02 11.82 -10.11
N PRO A 152 1.74 12.16 -9.88
CA PRO A 152 1.06 11.76 -8.66
C PRO A 152 0.78 10.25 -8.66
N THR A 153 0.90 9.59 -7.52
CA THR A 153 0.61 8.15 -7.33
C THR A 153 -0.87 7.87 -7.08
N GLY A 154 -1.75 8.80 -7.46
CA GLY A 154 -3.19 8.75 -7.25
C GLY A 154 -3.90 9.93 -7.91
N GLU A 155 -5.24 9.90 -7.94
CA GLU A 155 -6.03 11.02 -8.44
C GLU A 155 -5.87 12.24 -7.53
N LEU A 156 -5.55 13.39 -8.13
CA LEU A 156 -5.50 14.67 -7.43
C LEU A 156 -6.87 15.33 -7.48
N SER A 157 -7.36 15.81 -6.33
CA SER A 157 -8.56 16.64 -6.33
C SER A 157 -8.28 18.00 -7.00
N VAL A 158 -9.35 18.70 -7.39
CA VAL A 158 -9.25 20.08 -7.92
C VAL A 158 -8.55 21.01 -6.92
N ALA A 159 -8.74 20.78 -5.62
CA ALA A 159 -8.10 21.55 -4.55
C ALA A 159 -6.60 21.25 -4.45
N ASP A 160 -6.18 20.00 -4.64
CA ASP A 160 -4.78 19.60 -4.65
C ASP A 160 -4.05 20.21 -5.85
N VAL A 161 -4.68 20.13 -7.04
CA VAL A 161 -4.18 20.78 -8.26
C VAL A 161 -4.02 22.28 -8.09
N ALA A 162 -5.01 22.95 -7.50
CA ALA A 162 -4.96 24.39 -7.24
C ALA A 162 -3.84 24.75 -6.26
N THR A 163 -3.62 23.92 -5.23
CA THR A 163 -2.54 24.11 -4.26
C THR A 163 -1.17 23.91 -4.92
N LEU A 164 -1.00 22.86 -5.72
CA LEU A 164 0.23 22.60 -6.46
C LEU A 164 0.59 23.77 -7.38
N ARG A 165 -0.39 24.31 -8.12
CA ARG A 165 -0.20 25.49 -8.97
C ARG A 165 0.23 26.72 -8.19
N ARG A 166 -0.36 26.97 -7.01
CA ARG A 166 0.03 28.10 -6.16
C ARG A 166 1.47 27.96 -5.64
N VAL A 167 1.85 26.78 -5.16
CA VAL A 167 3.20 26.51 -4.67
C VAL A 167 4.23 26.69 -5.80
N LEU A 168 3.95 26.15 -6.99
CA LEU A 168 4.86 26.25 -8.12
C LEU A 168 4.94 27.67 -8.72
N ALA A 169 3.85 28.44 -8.70
CA ALA A 169 3.84 29.84 -9.11
C ALA A 169 4.59 30.78 -8.15
N SER A 170 4.81 30.34 -6.90
CA SER A 170 5.62 31.07 -5.91
C SER A 170 7.13 30.81 -6.03
N ALA A 171 7.54 29.91 -6.94
CA ALA A 171 8.94 29.65 -7.22
C ALA A 171 9.58 30.81 -8.01
N PRO A 172 10.88 31.11 -7.79
CA PRO A 172 11.56 32.27 -8.38
C PRO A 172 11.77 32.18 -9.90
N ARG A 173 11.53 31.02 -10.52
CA ARG A 173 11.47 30.82 -11.98
C ARG A 173 10.05 30.38 -12.32
N ASN A 174 9.58 30.67 -13.53
CA ASN A 174 8.19 30.42 -13.94
C ASN A 174 8.04 28.98 -14.51
N PRO A 175 7.70 27.94 -13.71
CA PRO A 175 7.64 26.58 -14.21
C PRO A 175 6.42 26.38 -15.10
N ARG A 176 6.60 25.72 -16.24
CA ARG A 176 5.48 25.13 -16.98
C ARG A 176 5.04 23.84 -16.29
N VAL A 177 3.80 23.82 -15.82
CA VAL A 177 3.21 22.64 -15.14
C VAL A 177 2.27 21.93 -16.09
N MET A 178 2.57 20.67 -16.39
CA MET A 178 1.71 19.78 -17.17
C MET A 178 1.20 18.67 -16.26
N LEU A 179 -0.12 18.62 -16.04
CA LEU A 179 -0.78 17.56 -15.28
C LEU A 179 -1.20 16.48 -16.26
N MET A 180 -0.63 15.29 -16.11
CA MET A 180 -1.07 14.10 -16.82
C MET A 180 -2.10 13.36 -15.96
N PRO A 181 -3.07 12.65 -16.56
CA PRO A 181 -3.93 11.71 -15.83
C PRO A 181 -3.09 10.71 -15.05
N ALA A 182 -3.60 10.23 -13.92
CA ALA A 182 -2.93 9.16 -13.18
C ALA A 182 -2.82 7.92 -14.08
N GLU A 183 -1.59 7.42 -14.28
CA GLU A 183 -1.34 6.16 -14.96
C GLU A 183 -1.95 5.00 -14.14
N PHE A 184 -2.38 3.93 -14.81
CA PHE A 184 -2.90 2.73 -14.13
C PHE A 184 -1.80 2.11 -13.24
N ASP A 185 -2.07 2.04 -11.93
CA ASP A 185 -1.19 1.41 -10.96
C ASP A 185 -1.67 -0.02 -10.65
N MET A 186 -0.95 -1.00 -11.19
CA MET A 186 -1.28 -2.41 -11.04
C MET A 186 -1.18 -2.89 -9.58
N HIS A 187 -0.29 -2.33 -8.76
CA HIS A 187 -0.15 -2.73 -7.35
C HIS A 187 -1.36 -2.27 -6.54
N VAL A 188 -1.81 -1.03 -6.76
CA VAL A 188 -3.02 -0.50 -6.13
C VAL A 188 -4.25 -1.31 -6.55
N PHE A 189 -4.36 -1.61 -7.84
CA PHE A 189 -5.43 -2.43 -8.38
C PHE A 189 -5.49 -3.83 -7.73
N LEU A 190 -4.37 -4.55 -7.65
CA LEU A 190 -4.29 -5.89 -7.06
C LEU A 190 -4.67 -5.90 -5.57
N ARG A 191 -4.28 -4.86 -4.82
CA ARG A 191 -4.68 -4.74 -3.40
C ARG A 191 -6.19 -4.56 -3.27
N ARG A 192 -6.79 -3.69 -4.08
CA ARG A 192 -8.25 -3.47 -4.10
C ARG A 192 -9.00 -4.74 -4.50
N GLN A 193 -8.52 -5.43 -5.53
CA GLN A 193 -9.11 -6.68 -6.01
C GLN A 193 -9.07 -7.77 -4.94
N ARG A 194 -7.92 -7.98 -4.30
CA ARG A 194 -7.78 -8.94 -3.20
C ARG A 194 -8.76 -8.63 -2.06
N ALA A 195 -8.84 -7.39 -1.61
CA ALA A 195 -9.73 -6.99 -0.53
C ALA A 195 -11.21 -7.24 -0.87
N PHE A 196 -11.63 -6.92 -2.11
CA PHE A 196 -12.97 -7.23 -2.60
C PHE A 196 -13.24 -8.74 -2.66
N SER A 197 -12.31 -9.51 -3.23
CA SER A 197 -12.47 -10.94 -3.41
C SER A 197 -12.49 -11.70 -2.08
N GLU A 198 -11.61 -11.35 -1.16
CA GLU A 198 -11.54 -11.98 0.16
C GLU A 198 -12.81 -11.70 0.98
N SER A 199 -13.33 -10.47 0.94
CA SER A 199 -14.57 -10.11 1.64
C SER A 199 -15.83 -10.73 1.02
N THR A 200 -15.86 -10.90 -0.31
CA THR A 200 -17.04 -11.38 -1.03
C THR A 200 -17.09 -12.91 -1.12
N PHE A 201 -15.96 -13.54 -1.43
CA PHE A 201 -15.90 -14.97 -1.74
C PHE A 201 -15.24 -15.80 -0.64
N GLY A 202 -14.70 -15.14 0.38
CA GLY A 202 -14.06 -15.75 1.54
C GLY A 202 -12.55 -15.94 1.36
N PRO A 203 -11.84 -16.20 2.47
CA PRO A 203 -10.39 -16.36 2.49
C PRO A 203 -9.95 -17.74 1.94
N GLY A 204 -8.65 -17.89 1.75
CA GLY A 204 -8.02 -19.17 1.40
C GLY A 204 -7.83 -19.38 -0.10
N ARG A 205 -7.28 -20.55 -0.45
CA ARG A 205 -6.80 -20.84 -1.82
C ARG A 205 -7.93 -20.89 -2.86
N LEU A 206 -9.09 -21.40 -2.47
CA LEU A 206 -10.29 -21.59 -3.31
C LEU A 206 -10.03 -22.07 -4.74
N THR A 207 -8.96 -22.83 -4.97
CA THR A 207 -8.44 -23.11 -6.33
C THR A 207 -9.49 -23.79 -7.20
N ALA A 208 -10.20 -24.78 -6.66
CA ALA A 208 -11.27 -25.46 -7.40
C ALA A 208 -12.39 -24.50 -7.83
N ARG A 209 -12.77 -23.54 -6.97
CA ARG A 209 -13.81 -22.54 -7.27
C ARG A 209 -13.32 -21.55 -8.32
N VAL A 210 -12.11 -21.04 -8.19
CA VAL A 210 -11.52 -20.10 -9.18
C VAL A 210 -11.42 -20.78 -10.54
N CYS A 211 -10.92 -22.02 -10.60
CA CYS A 211 -10.85 -22.77 -11.86
C CYS A 211 -12.23 -23.09 -12.44
N ASP A 212 -13.23 -23.34 -11.58
CA ASP A 212 -14.61 -23.54 -12.01
C ASP A 212 -15.19 -22.28 -12.66
N HIS A 213 -14.95 -21.13 -12.03
CA HIS A 213 -15.38 -19.84 -12.55
C HIS A 213 -14.66 -19.49 -13.85
N ILE A 214 -13.35 -19.69 -13.94
CA ILE A 214 -12.60 -19.49 -15.20
C ILE A 214 -13.19 -20.33 -16.35
N ARG A 215 -13.56 -21.59 -16.08
CA ARG A 215 -14.21 -22.44 -17.09
C ARG A 215 -15.56 -21.87 -17.55
N LYS A 216 -16.34 -21.31 -16.63
CA LYS A 216 -17.61 -20.63 -16.95
C LYS A 216 -17.38 -19.39 -17.82
N GLU A 217 -16.46 -18.51 -17.44
CA GLU A 217 -16.19 -17.27 -18.18
C GLU A 217 -15.60 -17.55 -19.57
N LEU A 218 -14.84 -18.64 -19.76
CA LEU A 218 -14.40 -19.05 -21.09
C LEU A 218 -15.57 -19.41 -22.02
N THR A 219 -16.66 -19.97 -21.50
CA THR A 219 -17.89 -20.19 -22.30
C THR A 219 -18.55 -18.86 -22.69
N GLU A 220 -18.48 -17.83 -21.84
CA GLU A 220 -19.01 -16.49 -22.14
C GLU A 220 -18.15 -15.79 -23.22
N VAL A 221 -16.83 -15.93 -23.14
CA VAL A 221 -15.88 -15.50 -24.20
C VAL A 221 -16.18 -16.18 -25.53
N GLU A 222 -16.42 -17.49 -25.54
CA GLU A 222 -16.78 -18.21 -26.78
C GLU A 222 -18.10 -17.71 -27.39
N ALA A 223 -19.06 -17.30 -26.56
CA ALA A 223 -20.34 -16.77 -27.00
C ALA A 223 -20.25 -15.31 -27.49
N ALA A 224 -19.34 -14.50 -26.92
CA ALA A 224 -19.17 -13.09 -27.23
C ALA A 224 -17.68 -12.67 -27.32
N PRO A 225 -16.92 -13.17 -28.30
CA PRO A 225 -15.46 -13.05 -28.32
C PRO A 225 -14.95 -11.60 -28.53
N ASP A 226 -15.78 -10.74 -29.12
CA ASP A 226 -15.47 -9.32 -29.34
C ASP A 226 -15.79 -8.44 -28.13
N ASP A 227 -16.41 -9.00 -27.08
CA ASP A 227 -16.69 -8.27 -25.85
C ASP A 227 -15.48 -8.31 -24.90
N LEU A 228 -14.79 -7.18 -24.78
CA LEU A 228 -13.64 -7.03 -23.90
C LEU A 228 -13.95 -7.39 -22.44
N ARG A 229 -15.20 -7.25 -21.99
CA ARG A 229 -15.58 -7.50 -20.60
C ARG A 229 -15.39 -8.97 -20.22
N GLU A 230 -15.75 -9.88 -21.11
CA GLU A 230 -15.63 -11.33 -20.89
C GLU A 230 -14.15 -11.73 -20.75
N TRP A 231 -13.27 -11.14 -21.56
CA TRP A 231 -11.83 -11.31 -21.42
C TRP A 231 -11.28 -10.74 -20.11
N VAL A 232 -11.81 -9.58 -19.68
CA VAL A 232 -11.43 -8.96 -18.41
C VAL A 232 -11.85 -9.84 -17.24
N ASP A 233 -13.01 -10.50 -17.29
CA ASP A 233 -13.44 -11.42 -16.23
C ASP A 233 -12.49 -12.61 -16.07
N VAL A 234 -12.00 -13.19 -17.17
CA VAL A 234 -10.94 -14.21 -17.14
C VAL A 234 -9.65 -13.68 -16.52
N ILE A 235 -9.22 -12.46 -16.87
CA ILE A 235 -8.02 -11.82 -16.30
C ILE A 235 -8.19 -11.62 -14.79
N LEU A 236 -9.34 -11.10 -14.36
CA LEU A 236 -9.64 -10.89 -12.94
C LEU A 236 -9.57 -12.20 -12.16
N LEU A 237 -10.15 -13.28 -12.67
CA LEU A 237 -10.09 -14.60 -12.02
C LEU A 237 -8.68 -15.20 -12.01
N GLY A 238 -7.88 -14.98 -13.05
CA GLY A 238 -6.48 -15.36 -13.07
C GLY A 238 -5.66 -14.66 -11.98
N LEU A 239 -5.87 -13.35 -11.81
CA LEU A 239 -5.26 -12.56 -10.73
C LEU A 239 -5.79 -12.98 -9.36
N ASP A 240 -7.07 -13.36 -9.27
CA ASP A 240 -7.67 -13.90 -8.06
C ASP A 240 -6.97 -15.19 -7.61
N GLY A 241 -6.80 -16.13 -8.55
CA GLY A 241 -6.02 -17.34 -8.31
C GLY A 241 -4.58 -17.06 -7.90
N ALA A 242 -3.94 -16.06 -8.51
CA ALA A 242 -2.56 -15.69 -8.22
C ALA A 242 -2.36 -15.19 -6.78
N TRP A 243 -3.13 -14.20 -6.31
CA TRP A 243 -2.96 -13.71 -4.93
C TRP A 243 -3.35 -14.76 -3.89
N ARG A 244 -4.31 -15.65 -4.20
CA ARG A 244 -4.73 -16.75 -3.33
C ARG A 244 -3.65 -17.82 -3.12
N THR A 245 -2.55 -17.79 -3.87
CA THR A 245 -1.34 -18.57 -3.57
C THR A 245 -0.55 -18.04 -2.37
N GLY A 246 -0.87 -16.84 -1.89
CA GLY A 246 -0.12 -16.08 -0.89
C GLY A 246 0.82 -15.03 -1.50
N ALA A 247 0.82 -14.87 -2.83
CA ALA A 247 1.68 -13.91 -3.51
C ALA A 247 1.24 -12.45 -3.24
N THR A 248 2.23 -11.58 -2.97
CA THR A 248 1.98 -10.13 -2.86
C THR A 248 1.77 -9.49 -4.23
N PRO A 249 1.15 -8.29 -4.31
CA PRO A 249 1.03 -7.55 -5.57
C PRO A 249 2.35 -7.40 -6.33
N GLU A 250 3.44 -7.13 -5.62
CA GLU A 250 4.78 -6.96 -6.18
C GLU A 250 5.30 -8.28 -6.75
N GLN A 251 5.09 -9.40 -6.05
CA GLN A 251 5.43 -10.74 -6.55
C GLN A 251 4.63 -11.11 -7.80
N ILE A 252 3.33 -10.79 -7.83
CA ILE A 252 2.46 -11.05 -9.00
C ILE A 252 2.95 -10.25 -10.21
N THR A 253 3.17 -8.94 -10.06
CA THR A 253 3.68 -8.11 -11.17
C THR A 253 5.07 -8.53 -11.66
N THR A 254 5.96 -8.92 -10.73
CA THR A 254 7.28 -9.48 -11.08
C THR A 254 7.14 -10.79 -11.84
N ALA A 255 6.24 -11.68 -11.41
CA ALA A 255 5.98 -12.95 -12.07
C ALA A 255 5.37 -12.76 -13.47
N LEU A 256 4.46 -11.80 -13.65
CA LEU A 256 3.89 -11.44 -14.95
C LEU A 256 5.00 -10.98 -15.92
N ALA A 257 5.86 -10.05 -15.48
CA ALA A 257 6.96 -9.55 -16.28
C ALA A 257 7.96 -10.67 -16.62
N ALA A 258 8.39 -11.45 -15.62
CA ALA A 258 9.32 -12.55 -15.82
C ALA A 258 8.74 -13.63 -16.75
N LYS A 259 7.44 -13.89 -16.66
CA LYS A 259 6.75 -14.85 -17.53
C LYS A 259 6.71 -14.37 -18.97
N LEU A 260 6.43 -13.09 -19.20
CA LEU A 260 6.50 -12.50 -20.54
C LEU A 260 7.93 -12.60 -21.10
N THR A 261 8.95 -12.19 -20.35
CA THR A 261 10.36 -12.30 -20.77
C THR A 261 10.75 -13.76 -21.09
N THR A 262 10.29 -14.72 -20.28
CA THR A 262 10.51 -16.14 -20.55
C THR A 262 9.85 -16.58 -21.86
N ASN A 263 8.62 -16.11 -22.13
CA ASN A 263 7.91 -16.44 -23.35
C ASN A 263 8.55 -15.80 -24.59
N GLU A 264 9.03 -14.55 -24.49
CA GLU A 264 9.75 -13.85 -25.56
C GLU A 264 11.08 -14.55 -25.90
N GLY A 265 11.73 -15.17 -24.91
CA GLY A 265 12.98 -15.92 -25.10
C GLY A 265 12.83 -17.34 -25.66
N ARG A 266 11.60 -17.81 -25.92
CA ARG A 266 11.34 -19.15 -26.48
C ARG A 266 11.37 -19.15 -28.00
N THR A 267 11.64 -20.32 -28.56
CA THR A 267 11.41 -20.57 -30.00
C THR A 267 9.95 -20.96 -30.22
N TRP A 268 9.29 -20.24 -31.12
CA TRP A 268 7.89 -20.47 -31.49
C TRP A 268 7.81 -20.89 -32.97
N PRO A 269 6.87 -21.79 -33.34
CA PRO A 269 6.61 -22.09 -34.74
C PRO A 269 6.00 -20.88 -35.46
N ASP A 270 6.08 -20.83 -36.80
CA ASP A 270 5.44 -19.78 -37.58
C ASP A 270 3.93 -19.90 -37.49
N TRP A 271 3.29 -18.93 -36.84
CA TRP A 271 1.86 -18.88 -36.61
C TRP A 271 1.05 -18.94 -37.92
N ARG A 272 1.62 -18.52 -39.06
CA ARG A 272 0.95 -18.59 -40.37
C ARG A 272 0.73 -20.00 -40.88
N THR A 273 1.51 -20.95 -40.36
CA THR A 273 1.48 -22.37 -40.76
C THR A 273 0.83 -23.26 -39.69
N SER A 274 0.46 -22.68 -38.55
CA SER A 274 -0.24 -23.37 -37.47
C SER A 274 -1.74 -23.40 -37.73
N ASP A 275 -2.43 -24.38 -37.13
CA ASP A 275 -3.89 -24.43 -37.11
C ASP A 275 -4.43 -23.20 -36.35
N GLN A 276 -5.39 -22.49 -36.95
CA GLN A 276 -5.93 -21.25 -36.39
C GLN A 276 -6.76 -21.47 -35.13
N ASP A 277 -7.32 -22.67 -34.96
CA ASP A 277 -8.21 -23.01 -33.84
C ASP A 277 -7.49 -23.82 -32.73
N ARG A 278 -6.16 -23.91 -32.80
CA ARG A 278 -5.35 -24.65 -31.84
C ARG A 278 -4.32 -23.76 -31.16
N ALA A 279 -4.01 -24.12 -29.91
CA ALA A 279 -2.94 -23.47 -29.17
C ALA A 279 -1.59 -23.69 -29.88
N ILE A 280 -0.83 -22.60 -30.03
CA ILE A 280 0.57 -22.66 -30.46
C ILE A 280 1.44 -22.88 -29.23
N GLU A 281 2.22 -23.96 -29.24
CA GLU A 281 3.17 -24.28 -28.19
C GLU A 281 4.61 -23.97 -28.62
N HIS A 282 5.45 -23.68 -27.63
CA HIS A 282 6.89 -23.47 -27.84
C HIS A 282 7.59 -24.79 -28.19
N ILE A 283 8.66 -24.70 -28.97
CA ILE A 283 9.47 -25.85 -29.37
C ILE A 283 10.43 -26.22 -28.22
N GLU A 284 10.39 -27.46 -27.76
CA GLU A 284 11.36 -27.95 -26.77
C GLU A 284 12.76 -28.07 -27.39
N PRO A 285 13.83 -27.65 -26.68
CA PRO A 285 15.19 -27.87 -27.14
C PRO A 285 15.49 -29.38 -27.19
N ALA A 286 16.14 -29.85 -28.26
CA ALA A 286 16.50 -31.25 -28.41
C ALA A 286 17.34 -31.73 -27.20
N PRO A 287 17.07 -32.94 -26.66
CA PRO A 287 17.85 -33.46 -25.54
C PRO A 287 19.32 -33.59 -25.93
N LEU A 288 20.21 -33.10 -25.06
CA LEU A 288 21.65 -33.20 -25.24
C LEU A 288 22.03 -34.69 -25.19
N THR A 289 22.33 -35.27 -26.36
CA THR A 289 22.95 -36.59 -26.45
C THR A 289 24.42 -36.46 -26.04
N ASN A 290 24.74 -36.80 -24.78
CA ASN A 290 26.12 -37.01 -24.38
C ASN A 290 26.65 -38.23 -25.15
N SER A 291 27.51 -37.99 -26.15
CA SER A 291 28.32 -39.01 -26.83
C SER A 291 29.63 -39.23 -26.08
#